data_AF-A0A966DNH7-F1
#
_entry.id   AF-A0A966DNH7-F1
#
_cell.length_a   1.000
_cell.length_b   1.000
_cell.length_c   1.000
_cell.angle_alpha   90.00
_cell.angle_beta   90.00
_cell.angle_gamma   90.00
#
_symmetry.space_group_name_H-M   'P 1'
#
loop_
_entity.id
_entity.type
_entity.pdbx_description
1 polymer ?
#
loop_
_entity_poly.entity_id
_entity_poly.type
_entity_poly.pdbx_seq_one_letter_code
_entity_poly.pdbx_strand_id
1 'polypeptide(L)'
;MKSREELQFLYELAFFPPRLSEFWIRVKRGEIDRDAAAEAIRGALLLHLALPESGYASVRALKRLAHYQASSKPFGPVAFLTNIAQYLNVDVAPTVAHVPPGMVRDVGLPPFCRPRLAVAPRVAESR
;
A
#
# COMPACT_ATOMS: atom_id res chain seq x y z
N MET A 1 -6.57 -11.51 14.72
CA MET A 1 -5.40 -10.72 14.28
C MET A 1 -5.29 -10.85 12.76
N LYS A 2 -4.97 -9.77 12.03
CA LYS A 2 -4.74 -9.88 10.57
C LYS A 2 -3.58 -10.83 10.29
N SER A 3 -3.69 -11.64 9.23
CA SER A 3 -2.62 -12.53 8.80
C SER A 3 -1.42 -11.72 8.29
N ARG A 4 -0.24 -12.37 8.18
CA ARG A 4 0.96 -11.69 7.63
C ARG A 4 0.75 -11.30 6.17
N GLU A 5 0.07 -12.14 5.39
CA GLU A 5 -0.23 -11.90 3.98
C GLU A 5 -1.23 -10.75 3.81
N GLU A 6 -2.25 -10.69 4.67
CA GLU A 6 -3.18 -9.57 4.69
C GLU A 6 -2.47 -8.25 5.00
N LEU A 7 -1.58 -8.23 6.00
CA LEU A 7 -0.80 -7.03 6.30
C LEU A 7 0.14 -6.64 5.15
N GLN A 8 0.80 -7.60 4.52
CA GLN A 8 1.62 -7.35 3.33
C GLN A 8 0.80 -6.67 2.24
N PHE A 9 -0.38 -7.23 1.93
CA PHE A 9 -1.28 -6.68 0.93
C PHE A 9 -1.72 -5.25 1.25
N LEU A 10 -2.09 -4.97 2.51
CA LEU A 10 -2.48 -3.61 2.92
C LEU A 10 -1.32 -2.61 2.82
N TYR A 11 -0.10 -3.01 3.19
CA TYR A 11 1.09 -2.17 3.04
C TYR A 11 1.38 -1.87 1.58
N GLU A 12 1.30 -2.87 0.71
CA GLU A 12 1.47 -2.66 -0.74
C GLU A 12 0.37 -1.75 -1.29
N LEU A 13 -0.88 -1.96 -0.88
CA LEU A 13 -1.99 -1.14 -1.33
C LEU A 13 -1.85 0.34 -0.90
N ALA A 14 -1.36 0.58 0.32
CA ALA A 14 -1.15 1.92 0.87
C ALA A 14 0.07 2.64 0.28
N PHE A 15 1.16 1.91 0.02
CA PHE A 15 2.48 2.51 -0.21
C PHE A 15 3.17 2.10 -1.51
N PHE A 16 2.61 1.17 -2.29
CA PHE A 16 3.18 0.69 -3.54
C PHE A 16 2.25 0.98 -4.73
N PRO A 17 2.48 2.08 -5.47
CA PRO A 17 1.60 2.52 -6.56
C PRO A 17 1.21 1.46 -7.61
N PRO A 18 2.08 0.51 -8.04
CA PRO A 18 1.68 -0.54 -8.96
C PRO A 18 0.58 -1.44 -8.39
N ARG A 19 0.63 -1.79 -7.10
CA ARG A 19 -0.42 -2.59 -6.45
C ARG A 19 -1.74 -1.84 -6.40
N LEU A 20 -1.71 -0.54 -6.09
CA LEU A 20 -2.90 0.30 -6.08
C LEU A 20 -3.54 0.41 -7.47
N SER A 21 -2.73 0.56 -8.52
CA SER A 21 -3.20 0.58 -9.91
C SER A 21 -3.83 -0.77 -10.32
N GLU A 22 -3.17 -1.88 -10.00
CA GLU A 22 -3.70 -3.22 -10.25
C GLU A 22 -5.02 -3.44 -9.51
N PHE A 23 -5.09 -3.08 -8.23
CA PHE A 23 -6.30 -3.15 -7.43
C PHE A 23 -7.45 -2.39 -8.08
N TRP A 24 -7.20 -1.15 -8.53
CA TRP A 24 -8.21 -0.34 -9.22
C TRP A 24 -8.71 -1.00 -10.52
N ILE A 25 -7.82 -1.60 -11.31
CA ILE A 25 -8.20 -2.31 -12.54
C ILE A 25 -9.12 -3.49 -12.21
N ARG A 26 -8.78 -4.27 -11.18
CA ARG A 26 -9.58 -5.43 -10.75
C ARG A 26 -10.95 -5.01 -10.22
N VAL A 27 -11.03 -3.92 -9.45
CA VAL A 27 -12.29 -3.33 -8.99
C VAL A 27 -13.18 -2.94 -10.18
N LYS A 28 -12.65 -2.21 -11.17
CA LYS A 28 -13.43 -1.81 -12.36
C LYS A 28 -13.92 -2.99 -13.19
N ARG A 29 -13.22 -4.13 -13.16
CA ARG A 29 -13.60 -5.35 -13.86
C ARG A 29 -14.60 -6.21 -13.07
N GLY A 30 -14.94 -5.82 -11.84
CA GLY A 30 -15.80 -6.63 -10.97
C GLY A 30 -15.14 -7.92 -10.48
N GLU A 31 -13.81 -8.00 -10.51
CA GLU A 31 -13.05 -9.19 -10.05
C GLU A 31 -12.86 -9.22 -8.52
N ILE A 32 -13.22 -8.14 -7.83
CA ILE A 32 -13.17 -8.02 -6.39
C ILE A 32 -14.56 -7.62 -5.92
N ASP A 33 -15.08 -8.37 -4.96
CA ASP A 33 -16.36 -8.05 -4.32
C ASP A 33 -16.32 -6.67 -3.65
N ARG A 34 -17.46 -5.97 -3.65
CA ARG A 34 -17.59 -4.61 -3.13
C ARG A 34 -17.18 -4.51 -1.67
N ASP A 35 -17.59 -5.46 -0.83
CA ASP A 35 -17.31 -5.42 0.61
C ASP A 35 -15.83 -5.77 0.86
N ALA A 36 -15.30 -6.73 0.12
CA ALA A 36 -13.86 -7.05 0.16
C ALA A 36 -12.99 -5.85 -0.25
N ALA A 37 -13.40 -5.11 -1.29
CA ALA A 37 -12.71 -3.90 -1.71
C ALA A 37 -12.80 -2.80 -0.64
N ALA A 38 -13.97 -2.60 -0.03
CA ALA A 38 -14.16 -1.63 1.05
C ALA A 38 -13.24 -1.94 2.25
N GLU A 39 -13.17 -3.20 2.69
CA GLU A 39 -12.29 -3.63 3.78
C GLU A 39 -10.80 -3.42 3.48
N ALA A 40 -10.38 -3.73 2.25
CA ALA A 40 -9.02 -3.47 1.81
C ALA A 40 -8.68 -1.97 1.84
N ILE A 41 -9.59 -1.13 1.34
CA ILE A 41 -9.43 0.33 1.32
C ILE A 41 -9.37 0.88 2.74
N ARG A 42 -10.28 0.49 3.64
CA ARG A 42 -10.25 0.88 5.06
C ARG A 42 -8.91 0.53 5.70
N GLY A 43 -8.46 -0.71 5.51
CA GLY A 43 -7.18 -1.18 6.03
C GLY A 43 -5.98 -0.37 5.52
N ALA A 44 -5.96 -0.04 4.23
CA ALA A 44 -4.88 0.77 3.65
C ALA A 44 -4.93 2.23 4.16
N LEU A 45 -6.11 2.82 4.28
CA LEU A 45 -6.29 4.17 4.82
C LEU A 45 -5.84 4.28 6.28
N LEU A 46 -6.07 3.25 7.10
CA LEU A 46 -5.57 3.20 8.48
C LEU A 46 -4.05 3.34 8.55
N LEU A 47 -3.30 2.83 7.56
CA LEU A 47 -1.83 2.94 7.53
C LEU A 47 -1.34 4.36 7.22
N HIS A 48 -2.21 5.27 6.76
CA HIS A 48 -1.88 6.67 6.52
C HIS A 48 -2.17 7.59 7.73
N LEU A 49 -2.75 7.05 8.80
CA LEU A 49 -2.99 7.78 10.04
C LEU A 49 -1.69 8.11 10.80
N ALA A 50 -1.80 8.91 11.86
CA ALA A 50 -0.66 9.18 12.74
C ALA A 50 -0.12 7.88 13.35
N LEU A 51 1.19 7.80 13.59
CA LEU A 51 1.81 6.63 14.21
C LEU A 51 1.20 6.37 15.60
N PRO A 52 1.15 5.13 16.08
CA PRO A 52 0.55 4.83 17.37
C PRO A 52 1.32 5.52 18.51
N GLU A 53 0.57 6.17 19.42
CA GLU A 53 1.13 6.79 20.64
C GLU A 53 1.36 5.78 21.78
N SER A 54 0.64 4.65 21.75
CA SER A 54 0.69 3.62 22.79
C SER A 54 0.55 2.21 22.18
N GLY A 55 0.84 1.19 22.98
CA GLY A 55 0.87 -0.21 22.53
C GLY A 55 2.24 -0.62 21.97
N TYR A 56 2.47 -1.94 21.89
CA TYR A 56 3.76 -2.47 21.50
C TYR A 56 3.90 -2.51 19.97
N ALA A 57 4.85 -1.73 19.45
CA ALA A 57 5.38 -1.84 18.09
C ALA A 57 6.90 -1.64 18.13
N SER A 58 7.65 -2.37 17.31
CA SER A 58 9.11 -2.20 17.28
C SER A 58 9.50 -0.85 16.68
N VAL A 59 10.52 -0.21 17.24
CA VAL A 59 11.05 1.08 16.74
C VAL A 59 11.42 1.00 15.24
N ARG A 60 11.93 -0.16 14.81
CA ARG A 60 12.26 -0.42 13.40
C ARG A 60 11.01 -0.40 12.51
N ALA A 61 9.93 -1.05 12.93
CA ALA A 61 8.67 -1.05 12.20
C ALA A 61 8.05 0.36 12.12
N LEU A 62 8.08 1.11 13.22
CA LEU A 62 7.63 2.51 13.26
C LEU A 62 8.41 3.39 12.28
N LYS A 63 9.75 3.33 12.33
CA LYS A 63 10.62 4.08 11.40
C LYS A 63 10.33 3.74 9.94
N ARG A 64 10.13 2.44 9.65
CA ARG A 64 9.80 2.00 8.29
C ARG A 64 8.45 2.52 7.83
N LEU A 65 7.41 2.41 8.67
CA LEU A 65 6.09 2.93 8.35
C LEU A 65 6.12 4.43 8.09
N ALA A 66 6.81 5.19 8.95
CA ALA A 66 7.01 6.63 8.76
C ALA A 66 7.69 6.95 7.43
N HIS A 67 8.72 6.18 7.08
CA HIS A 67 9.40 6.32 5.79
C HIS A 67 8.44 6.08 4.61
N TYR A 68 7.61 5.03 4.67
CA TYR A 68 6.62 4.74 3.62
C TYR A 68 5.53 5.80 3.52
N GLN A 69 5.03 6.30 4.65
CA GLN A 69 4.09 7.42 4.68
C GLN A 69 4.69 8.66 4.02
N ALA A 70 5.96 8.98 4.30
CA ALA A 70 6.64 10.12 3.69
C ALA A 70 6.89 9.93 2.19
N SER A 71 7.41 8.77 1.78
CA SER A 71 7.78 8.49 0.39
C SER A 71 6.58 8.33 -0.54
N SER A 72 5.42 7.96 -0.01
CA SER A 72 4.21 7.76 -0.81
C SER A 72 3.43 9.05 -1.10
N LYS A 73 3.66 10.14 -0.34
CA LYS A 73 2.92 11.42 -0.49
C LYS A 73 2.85 11.95 -1.92
N PRO A 74 3.94 11.97 -2.72
CA PRO A 74 3.90 12.51 -4.08
C PRO A 74 2.92 11.77 -5.01
N PHE A 75 2.57 10.52 -4.69
CA PHE A 75 1.66 9.70 -5.50
C PHE A 75 0.19 9.84 -5.09
N GLY A 76 -0.12 10.62 -4.03
CA GLY A 76 -1.49 10.85 -3.58
C GLY A 76 -2.33 9.58 -3.28
N PRO A 77 -1.78 8.55 -2.60
CA PRO A 77 -2.47 7.27 -2.40
C PRO A 77 -3.80 7.41 -1.65
N VAL A 78 -3.87 8.31 -0.66
CA VAL A 78 -5.09 8.56 0.11
C VAL A 78 -6.21 9.07 -0.80
N ALA A 79 -5.94 10.08 -1.63
CA ALA A 79 -6.94 10.61 -2.56
C ALA A 79 -7.40 9.53 -3.55
N PHE A 80 -6.47 8.71 -4.06
CA PHE A 80 -6.82 7.62 -4.96
C PHE A 80 -7.71 6.57 -4.25
N LEU A 81 -7.33 6.10 -3.06
CA LEU A 81 -8.15 5.16 -2.28
C LEU A 81 -9.57 5.71 -2.00
N THR A 82 -9.68 6.99 -1.63
CA THR A 82 -10.97 7.66 -1.44
C THR A 82 -11.78 7.71 -2.73
N ASN A 83 -11.15 7.99 -3.88
CA ASN A 83 -11.84 8.00 -5.18
C ASN A 83 -12.37 6.60 -5.56
N ILE A 84 -11.62 5.53 -5.26
CA ILE A 84 -12.09 4.15 -5.49
C ILE A 84 -13.31 3.86 -4.59
N ALA A 85 -13.27 4.28 -3.33
CA ALA A 85 -14.40 4.10 -2.41
C ALA A 85 -15.65 4.87 -2.86
N GLN A 86 -15.47 6.11 -3.34
CA GLN A 86 -16.55 6.90 -3.93
C GLN A 86 -17.14 6.21 -5.17
N TYR A 87 -16.30 5.67 -6.05
CA TYR A 87 -16.77 4.88 -7.21
C TYR A 87 -17.62 3.67 -6.79
N LEU A 88 -17.22 3.00 -5.70
CA LEU A 88 -17.97 1.88 -5.13
C LEU A 88 -19.15 2.32 -4.25
N ASN A 89 -19.38 3.63 -4.08
CA ASN A 89 -20.38 4.22 -3.19
C ASN A 89 -20.32 3.63 -1.75
N VAL A 90 -19.12 3.49 -1.19
CA VAL A 90 -18.90 2.97 0.16
C VAL A 90 -18.24 4.00 1.05
N ASP A 91 -18.65 4.04 2.32
CA ASP A 91 -17.95 4.81 3.34
C ASP A 91 -16.80 4.00 3.93
N VAL A 92 -15.61 4.58 3.86
CA VAL A 92 -14.33 4.00 4.30
C VAL A 92 -13.53 4.96 5.18
N ALA A 93 -14.14 6.07 5.61
CA ALA A 93 -13.48 7.05 6.45
C ALA A 93 -12.99 6.37 7.75
N PRO A 94 -11.71 6.55 8.13
CA PRO A 94 -11.22 6.04 9.40
C PRO A 94 -11.97 6.66 10.58
N THR A 95 -12.36 5.82 11.54
CA THR A 95 -13.01 6.27 12.80
C THR A 95 -12.02 6.55 13.92
N VAL A 96 -10.73 6.32 13.68
CA VAL A 96 -9.63 6.46 14.64
C VAL A 96 -8.59 7.44 14.10
N ALA A 97 -7.87 8.11 15.00
CA ALA A 97 -6.85 9.10 14.64
C ALA A 97 -5.45 8.50 14.41
N HIS A 98 -5.18 7.32 14.97
CA HIS A 98 -3.87 6.67 14.96
C HIS A 98 -3.93 5.29 14.29
N VAL A 99 -2.81 4.89 13.69
CA VAL A 99 -2.61 3.53 13.17
C VAL A 99 -2.77 2.55 14.35
N PRO A 100 -3.63 1.52 14.24
CA PRO A 100 -3.72 0.50 15.28
C PRO A 100 -2.36 -0.21 15.49
N PRO A 101 -1.87 -0.37 16.73
CA PRO A 101 -0.54 -0.96 16.99
C PRO A 101 -0.35 -2.35 16.37
N GLY A 102 -1.42 -3.16 16.31
CA GLY A 102 -1.39 -4.48 15.70
C GLY A 102 -1.12 -4.51 14.19
N MET A 103 -1.28 -3.37 13.50
CA MET A 103 -0.97 -3.21 12.08
C MET A 103 0.48 -2.82 11.82
N VAL A 104 1.18 -2.30 12.84
CA VAL A 104 2.56 -1.85 12.68
C VAL A 104 3.52 -3.04 12.74
N ARG A 105 4.05 -3.44 11.58
CA ARG A 105 4.98 -4.55 11.44
C ARG A 105 6.17 -4.18 10.53
N ASP A 106 7.28 -4.88 10.69
CA ASP A 106 8.45 -4.75 9.80
C ASP A 106 8.16 -5.48 8.47
N VAL A 107 7.30 -4.87 7.66
CA VAL A 107 6.86 -5.34 6.35
C VAL A 107 7.73 -4.71 5.27
N GLY A 108 8.36 -5.53 4.43
CA GLY A 108 9.13 -5.05 3.28
C GLY A 108 8.22 -4.85 2.07
N LEU A 109 8.29 -3.67 1.45
CA LEU A 109 7.63 -3.44 0.16
C LEU A 109 8.49 -3.98 -0.99
N PRO A 110 7.87 -4.39 -2.11
CA PRO A 110 8.57 -4.69 -3.34
C PRO A 110 9.44 -3.51 -3.81
N PRO A 111 10.56 -3.76 -4.49
CA PRO A 111 11.40 -2.69 -5.04
C PRO A 111 10.61 -1.88 -6.08
N PHE A 112 10.63 -0.56 -5.96
CA PHE A 112 9.97 0.37 -6.91
C PHE A 112 10.78 0.60 -8.20
N CYS A 113 11.63 -0.35 -8.58
CA CYS A 113 12.44 -0.24 -9.79
C CYS A 113 11.76 -1.04 -10.92
N ARG A 114 11.50 -0.39 -12.06
CA ARG A 114 11.33 -1.14 -13.32
C ARG A 114 12.58 -2.00 -13.50
N PRO A 115 12.47 -3.30 -13.81
CA PRO A 115 13.65 -4.09 -14.15
C PRO A 115 14.40 -3.34 -15.27
N ARG A 116 15.66 -3.02 -15.01
CA ARG A 116 16.53 -2.43 -16.03
C ARG A 116 16.63 -3.49 -17.12
N LEU A 117 16.05 -3.24 -18.30
CA LEU A 117 16.23 -4.11 -19.45
C LEU A 117 17.73 -4.35 -19.58
N ALA A 118 18.15 -5.61 -19.50
CA ALA A 118 19.54 -5.97 -19.69
C ALA A 118 19.96 -5.44 -21.06
N VAL A 119 20.89 -4.49 -21.08
CA VAL A 119 21.47 -4.00 -22.33
C VAL A 119 22.15 -5.19 -22.96
N ALA A 120 21.64 -5.68 -24.09
CA ALA A 120 22.25 -6.77 -24.82
C ALA A 120 23.73 -6.41 -25.09
N PRO A 121 24.68 -7.34 -24.86
CA PRO A 121 26.08 -7.07 -25.12
C PRO A 121 26.23 -6.68 -26.59
N ARG A 122 26.81 -5.50 -26.85
CA ARG A 122 27.20 -5.11 -28.20
C ARG A 122 28.24 -6.13 -28.67
N VAL A 123 27.86 -6.95 -29.64
CA VAL A 123 28.77 -7.86 -30.33
C VAL A 123 29.88 -6.97 -30.92
N ALA A 124 31.11 -7.15 -30.42
CA ALA A 124 32.27 -6.53 -31.00
C ALA A 124 32.53 -7.21 -32.35
N GLU A 125 32.24 -6.52 -33.45
CA GLU A 125 32.72 -6.93 -34.77
C GLU A 125 34.23 -6.71 -34.80
N SER A 126 34.98 -7.81 -34.68
CA SER A 126 36.42 -7.85 -34.92
C SER A 126 36.69 -7.68 -36.41
N ARG A 127 37.60 -6.77 -36.72
CA ARG A 127 38.19 -6.56 -38.06
C ARG A 127 39.18 -7.65 -38.43
#